data_AF-A0A5C8PR38-F1
#
_entry.id   AF-A0A5C8PR38-F1
#
_cell.length_a   1.000
_cell.length_b   1.000
_cell.length_c   1.000
_cell.angle_alpha   90.00
_cell.angle_beta   90.00
_cell.angle_gamma   90.00
#
_symmetry.space_group_name_H-M   'P 1'
#
loop_
_entity.id
_entity.type
_entity.pdbx_description
1 polymer ?
#
loop_
_entity_poly.entity_id
_entity_poly.type
_entity_poly.pdbx_seq_one_letter_code
_entity_poly.pdbx_strand_id
1 'polypeptide(L)'
;MLELITLLAALVLCVWTPIEARKVRSGWMRKNFKGDHAEFVVKYRHQLAVMGWVGLTLGILNIGLGALAANEAGFIVKLVVGSIWIVGGGVSLASRRLLNTPRTA
;
A
#
# COMPACT_ATOMS: atom_id res chain seq x y z
N MET A 1 9.58 15.44 -12.32
CA MET A 1 10.22 15.50 -10.98
C MET A 1 9.32 14.89 -9.91
N LEU A 2 8.11 15.41 -9.65
CA LEU A 2 7.18 14.83 -8.66
C LEU A 2 6.79 13.37 -8.95
N GLU A 3 6.51 13.03 -10.21
CA GLU A 3 6.10 11.67 -10.60
C GLU A 3 7.17 10.60 -10.37
N LEU A 4 8.45 10.97 -10.47
CA LEU A 4 9.58 10.08 -10.21
C LEU A 4 9.73 9.82 -8.71
N ILE A 5 9.52 10.85 -7.88
CA ILE A 5 9.55 10.73 -6.42
C ILE A 5 8.37 9.88 -5.94
N THR A 6 7.17 10.08 -6.50
CA THR A 6 5.99 9.27 -6.14
C THR A 6 6.16 7.82 -6.59
N LEU A 7 6.76 7.56 -7.75
CA LEU A 7 7.12 6.21 -8.19
C LEU A 7 8.04 5.49 -7.20
N LEU A 8 9.15 6.15 -6.81
CA LEU A 8 10.09 5.58 -5.85
C LEU A 8 9.45 5.36 -4.48
N ALA A 9 8.66 6.31 -3.99
CA ALA A 9 7.96 6.18 -2.72
C ALA A 9 6.95 5.02 -2.75
N ALA A 10 6.18 4.87 -3.83
CA ALA A 10 5.22 3.79 -3.98
C ALA A 10 5.92 2.41 -4.05
N LEU A 11 7.07 2.32 -4.73
CA LEU A 11 7.87 1.10 -4.78
C LEU A 11 8.39 0.70 -3.39
N VAL A 12 8.92 1.67 -2.63
CA VAL A 12 9.37 1.45 -1.26
C VAL A 12 8.22 0.96 -0.38
N LEU A 13 7.04 1.56 -0.50
CA LEU A 13 5.85 1.12 0.24
C LEU A 13 5.48 -0.33 -0.14
N CYS A 14 5.52 -0.71 -1.42
CA CYS A 14 5.23 -2.08 -1.84
C CYS A 14 6.15 -3.13 -1.18
N VAL A 15 7.41 -2.80 -0.90
CA VAL A 15 8.36 -3.73 -0.27
C VAL A 15 8.31 -3.62 1.25
N TRP A 16 8.18 -2.41 1.78
CA TRP A 16 8.23 -2.15 3.22
C TRP A 16 6.97 -2.62 3.94
N THR A 17 5.79 -2.37 3.38
CA THR A 17 4.50 -2.75 3.97
C THR A 17 4.40 -4.23 4.34
N PRO A 18 4.76 -5.20 3.47
CA PRO A 18 4.74 -6.62 3.84
C PRO A 18 5.81 -6.98 4.88
N ILE A 19 6.97 -6.31 4.89
CA ILE A 19 8.03 -6.53 5.90
C ILE A 19 7.54 -6.06 7.26
N GLU A 20 6.97 -4.86 7.34
CA GLU A 20 6.44 -4.31 8.58
C GLU A 20 5.25 -5.15 9.07
N ALA A 21 4.33 -5.56 8.19
CA ALA A 21 3.23 -6.45 8.56
C ALA A 21 3.71 -7.80 9.14
N ARG A 22 4.81 -8.37 8.62
CA ARG A 22 5.43 -9.58 9.20
C ARG A 22 6.01 -9.32 10.60
N LYS A 23 6.66 -8.17 10.81
CA LYS A 23 7.15 -7.77 12.13
C LYS A 23 6.00 -7.59 13.12
N VAL A 24 4.94 -6.91 12.69
CA VAL A 24 3.73 -6.72 13.50
C VAL A 24 3.12 -8.08 13.87
N ARG A 25 3.06 -9.03 12.94
CA ARG A 25 2.62 -10.40 13.22
C ARG A 25 3.51 -11.10 14.25
N SER A 26 4.81 -10.86 14.27
CA SER A 26 5.76 -11.50 15.20
C SER A 26 5.81 -10.84 16.59
N GLY A 27 4.92 -9.89 16.89
CA GLY A 27 4.86 -9.22 18.20
C GLY A 27 5.50 -7.82 18.22
N TRP A 28 5.99 -7.31 17.08
CA TRP A 28 6.54 -5.95 17.04
C TRP A 28 5.43 -4.91 17.13
N MET A 29 5.69 -3.87 17.93
CA MET A 29 4.83 -2.71 18.09
C MET A 29 5.69 -1.43 18.09
N ARG A 30 5.13 -0.31 17.65
CA ARG A 30 5.81 0.98 17.78
C ARG A 30 6.04 1.32 19.25
N LYS A 31 7.25 1.75 19.59
CA LYS A 31 7.67 2.08 20.97
C LYS A 31 6.75 3.09 21.69
N ASN A 32 6.13 3.99 20.93
CA ASN A 32 5.29 5.06 21.48
C ASN A 32 3.79 4.72 21.47
N PHE A 33 3.40 3.50 21.07
CA PHE A 33 1.99 3.12 21.07
C PHE A 33 1.54 2.82 22.50
N LYS A 34 0.50 3.54 22.96
CA LYS A 34 -0.15 3.30 24.24
C LYS A 34 -1.29 2.31 24.02
N GLY A 35 -1.09 1.05 24.40
CA GLY A 35 -2.07 -0.04 24.25
C GLY A 35 -1.40 -1.41 24.17
N ASP A 36 -2.22 -2.45 24.03
CA ASP A 36 -1.74 -3.84 23.85
C ASP A 36 -1.45 -4.16 22.37
N HIS A 37 -0.64 -5.19 22.12
CA HIS A 37 -0.30 -5.66 20.78
C HIS A 37 -1.53 -5.99 19.94
N ALA A 38 -2.56 -6.59 20.55
CA ALA A 38 -3.82 -6.89 19.88
C ALA A 38 -4.52 -5.62 19.33
N GLU A 39 -4.56 -4.54 20.12
CA GLU A 39 -5.12 -3.26 19.69
C GLU A 39 -4.29 -2.63 18.58
N PHE A 40 -2.97 -2.74 18.66
CA PHE A 40 -2.06 -2.26 17.61
C PHE A 40 -2.30 -2.99 16.29
N VAL A 41 -2.45 -4.32 16.31
CA VAL A 41 -2.76 -5.12 15.12
C VAL A 41 -4.08 -4.70 14.50
N VAL A 42 -5.13 -4.46 15.29
CA VAL A 42 -6.44 -4.02 14.78
C VAL A 42 -6.32 -2.67 14.08
N LYS A 43 -5.65 -1.69 14.70
CA LYS A 43 -5.44 -0.36 14.10
C LYS A 43 -4.57 -0.45 12.83
N TYR A 44 -3.51 -1.24 12.87
CA TYR A 44 -2.62 -1.43 11.71
C TYR A 44 -3.34 -2.13 10.55
N ARG A 45 -4.21 -3.13 10.81
CA ARG A 45 -5.07 -3.74 9.80
C ARG A 45 -6.01 -2.72 9.15
N HIS A 46 -6.55 -1.77 9.93
CA HIS A 46 -7.39 -0.72 9.37
C HIS A 46 -6.57 0.25 8.50
N GLN A 47 -5.39 0.66 8.95
CA GLN A 47 -4.48 1.49 8.15
C GLN A 47 -4.12 0.82 6.82
N LEU A 48 -3.77 -0.47 6.83
CA LEU A 48 -3.52 -1.24 5.61
C LEU A 48 -4.74 -1.33 4.69
N ALA A 49 -5.95 -1.40 5.25
CA ALA A 49 -7.17 -1.38 4.45
C ALA A 49 -7.37 -0.03 3.76
N VAL A 50 -7.18 1.08 4.49
CA VAL A 50 -7.28 2.44 3.94
C VAL A 50 -6.23 2.65 2.86
N MET A 51 -4.97 2.31 3.14
CA MET A 51 -3.86 2.37 2.18
C MET A 51 -4.14 1.54 0.92
N GLY A 52 -4.71 0.34 1.12
CA GLY A 52 -5.16 -0.56 0.07
C GLY A 52 -6.18 0.09 -0.87
N TRP A 53 -7.23 0.68 -0.30
CA TRP A 53 -8.27 1.36 -1.05
C TRP A 53 -7.77 2.63 -1.74
N VAL A 54 -6.98 3.46 -1.05
CA VAL A 54 -6.37 4.66 -1.63
C VAL A 54 -5.49 4.31 -2.82
N GLY A 55 -4.68 3.25 -2.72
CA GLY A 55 -3.84 2.81 -3.84
C GLY A 55 -4.67 2.32 -5.02
N LEU A 56 -5.73 1.55 -4.78
CA LEU A 56 -6.63 1.12 -5.85
C LEU A 56 -7.35 2.28 -6.52
N THR A 57 -7.92 3.22 -5.75
CA THR A 57 -8.68 4.35 -6.30
C THR A 57 -7.78 5.30 -7.08
N LEU A 58 -6.62 5.67 -6.53
CA LEU A 58 -5.65 6.52 -7.22
C LEU A 58 -5.08 5.82 -8.47
N GLY A 59 -4.86 4.51 -8.40
CA GLY A 59 -4.36 3.73 -9.52
C GLY A 59 -5.35 3.70 -10.68
N ILE A 60 -6.63 3.40 -10.40
CA ILE A 60 -7.71 3.41 -11.39
C ILE A 60 -7.88 4.82 -11.98
N LEU A 61 -7.87 5.85 -11.14
CA LEU A 61 -8.03 7.24 -11.60
C LEU A 61 -6.90 7.65 -12.54
N ASN A 62 -5.64 7.28 -12.23
CA ASN A 62 -4.50 7.58 -13.09
C ASN A 62 -4.59 6.87 -14.44
N ILE A 63 -5.02 5.60 -14.46
CA ILE A 63 -5.23 4.87 -15.71
C ILE A 63 -6.36 5.50 -16.52
N GLY A 64 -7.48 5.88 -15.88
CA GLY A 64 -8.59 6.56 -16.53
C GLY A 64 -8.19 7.91 -17.12
N LEU A 65 -7.43 8.72 -16.37
CA LEU A 65 -6.89 9.99 -16.86
C LEU A 65 -5.86 9.78 -17.99
N GLY A 66 -5.12 8.66 -17.96
CA GLY A 66 -4.28 8.24 -19.08
C GLY A 66 -5.12 7.97 -20.33
N ALA A 67 -6.17 7.15 -20.23
CA ALA A 67 -7.03 6.82 -21.36
C ALA A 67 -7.69 8.05 -22.01
N LEU A 68 -8.06 9.06 -21.21
CA LEU A 68 -8.60 10.33 -21.71
C LEU A 68 -7.54 11.21 -22.40
N ALA A 69 -6.26 11.04 -22.05
CA ALA A 69 -5.13 11.79 -22.59
C ALA A 69 -4.24 10.92 -23.50
N ALA A 70 -4.80 9.91 -24.16
CA ALA A 70 -4.04 8.87 -24.88
C ALA A 70 -3.11 9.41 -26.00
N ASN A 71 -3.38 10.62 -26.53
CA ASN A 71 -2.57 11.27 -27.56
C ASN A 71 -1.47 12.19 -26.99
N GLU A 72 -1.37 12.33 -25.67
CA GLU A 72 -0.35 13.15 -25.02
C GLU A 72 0.87 12.31 -24.63
N ALA A 73 2.06 12.93 -24.71
CA ALA A 73 3.33 12.29 -24.35
C ALA A 73 3.38 11.77 -22.89
N GLY A 74 2.43 12.18 -22.03
CA GLY A 74 2.30 11.73 -20.64
C GLY A 74 1.51 10.43 -20.44
N PHE A 75 0.91 9.84 -21.48
CA PHE A 75 0.06 8.65 -21.35
C PHE A 75 0.77 7.48 -20.68
N ILE A 76 1.97 7.14 -21.16
CA ILE A 76 2.75 6.00 -20.66
C ILE A 76 3.06 6.18 -19.17
N VAL A 77 3.42 7.40 -18.77
CA VAL A 77 3.78 7.69 -17.38
C VAL A 77 2.56 7.52 -16.47
N LYS A 78 1.39 8.03 -16.87
CA LYS A 78 0.13 7.85 -16.11
C LYS A 78 -0.25 6.38 -15.97
N LEU A 79 -0.02 5.59 -17.02
CA LEU A 79 -0.27 4.16 -17.02
C LEU A 79 0.64 3.44 -16.02
N VAL A 80 1.95 3.71 -16.07
CA VAL A 80 2.94 3.12 -15.14
C VAL A 80 2.66 3.52 -13.69
N VAL A 81 2.41 4.81 -13.44
CA VAL A 81 2.06 5.33 -12.11
C VAL A 81 0.78 4.66 -11.60
N GLY A 82 -0.25 4.57 -12.46
CA GLY A 82 -1.50 3.93 -12.13
C GLY A 82 -1.35 2.45 -11.77
N SER A 83 -0.56 1.69 -12.56
CA SER A 83 -0.26 0.28 -12.27
C SER A 83 0.44 0.11 -10.92
N ILE A 84 1.40 0.97 -10.59
CA ILE A 84 2.14 0.87 -9.32
C ILE A 84 1.24 1.17 -8.12
N TRP A 85 0.33 2.14 -8.24
CA TRP A 85 -0.67 2.40 -7.20
C TRP A 85 -1.61 1.20 -6.98
N ILE A 86 -2.04 0.54 -8.05
CA ILE A 86 -2.84 -0.70 -7.96
C ILE A 86 -2.05 -1.80 -7.26
N VAL A 87 -0.79 -2.00 -7.64
CA VAL A 87 0.09 -3.01 -7.01
C VAL A 87 0.29 -2.70 -5.53
N GLY A 88 0.58 -1.45 -5.16
CA GLY A 88 0.74 -1.05 -3.76
C GLY A 88 -0.54 -1.21 -2.94
N GLY A 89 -1.70 -0.93 -3.55
CA GLY A 89 -3.01 -1.19 -2.96
C GLY A 89 -3.22 -2.69 -2.70
N GLY A 90 -2.93 -3.51 -3.71
CA GLY A 90 -3.01 -4.97 -3.63
C GLY A 90 -2.10 -5.56 -2.57
N VAL A 91 -0.84 -5.11 -2.50
CA VAL A 91 0.13 -5.56 -1.47
C VAL A 91 -0.33 -5.17 -0.07
N SER A 92 -0.90 -3.99 0.10
CA SER A 92 -1.45 -3.55 1.40
C SER A 92 -2.61 -4.44 1.85
N LEU A 93 -3.52 -4.80 0.94
CA LEU A 93 -4.62 -5.72 1.21
C LEU A 93 -4.15 -7.16 1.46
N ALA A 94 -3.14 -7.63 0.73
CA ALA A 94 -2.51 -8.93 0.97
C ALA A 94 -1.81 -8.97 2.34
N SER A 95 -1.09 -7.90 2.70
CA SER A 95 -0.44 -7.75 4.00
C SER A 95 -1.46 -7.72 5.14
N ARG A 96 -2.64 -7.12 4.92
CA ARG A 96 -3.77 -7.19 5.86
C ARG A 96 -4.25 -8.63 6.08
N ARG A 97 -4.27 -9.47 5.03
CA ARG A 97 -4.66 -10.89 5.16
C ARG A 97 -3.63 -11.69 5.96
N LEU A 98 -2.33 -11.37 5.85
CA LEU A 98 -1.28 -12.02 6.67
C LEU A 98 -1.51 -11.83 8.17
N LEU A 99 -2.10 -10.71 8.58
CA LEU A 99 -2.43 -10.42 9.97
C LEU A 99 -3.72 -11.12 10.46
N ASN A 100 -4.46 -11.78 9.57
CA ASN A 100 -5.63 -12.59 9.94
C ASN A 100 -5.24 -14.04 10.28
N THR A 101 -4.05 -14.49 9.87
CA THR A 101 -3.60 -15.86 10.12
C THR A 101 -3.04 -15.93 11.54
N PRO A 102 -3.59 -16.80 12.43
CA PRO A 102 -3.05 -16.98 13.77
C PRO A 102 -1.56 -17.30 13.73
N ARG A 103 -0.85 -16.92 14.80
CA ARG A 103 0.55 -17.32 15.02
C ARG A 103 0.56 -18.85 15.03
N THR A 104 1.03 -19.48 13.96
CA THR A 104 1.42 -20.88 14.02
C THR A 104 2.56 -20.93 15.03
N ALA A 105 2.28 -21.57 16.16
CA ALA A 105 3.22 -21.77 17.26
C ALA A 105 4.48 -22.47 16.77
#